data_AF-A0A9P5VZ29-F1
#
_entry.id   AF-A0A9P5VZ29-F1
#
_cell.length_a   1.000
_cell.length_b   1.000
_cell.length_c   1.000
_cell.angle_alpha   90.00
_cell.angle_beta   90.00
_cell.angle_gamma   90.00
#
_symmetry.space_group_name_H-M   'P 1'
#
loop_
_entity.id
_entity.type
_entity.pdbx_description
1 polymer ?
#
loop_
_entity_poly.entity_id
_entity_poly.type
_entity_poly.pdbx_seq_one_letter_code
_entity_poly.pdbx_strand_id
1 'polypeptide(L)'
;MPPKNSALDALRSQALSYTGNEERVEVNQRHLIDKILARYSAEYVVYRELMQNSDDACSKGVEIVFETASPNSSETVPNLSAKVTRVIFRNNGIDFRPEDWNRLKKIAEGNPDESKYSLFSICEEPL
;
A
#
# COMPACT_ATOMS: atom_id res chain seq x y z
N MET A 1 20.93 30.38 -31.55
CA MET A 1 20.81 29.27 -30.57
C MET A 1 19.66 28.38 -31.02
N PRO A 2 19.85 27.06 -31.19
CA PRO A 2 18.76 26.18 -31.60
C PRO A 2 17.82 25.95 -30.41
N PRO A 3 16.49 25.89 -30.63
CA PRO A 3 15.55 25.63 -29.54
C PRO A 3 15.66 24.17 -29.09
N LYS A 4 15.96 23.97 -27.80
CA LYS A 4 16.22 22.66 -27.18
C LYS A 4 14.98 21.76 -26.99
N ASN A 5 13.82 22.12 -27.55
CA ASN A 5 12.56 21.41 -27.27
C ASN A 5 12.14 20.40 -28.37
N SER A 6 12.79 20.37 -29.54
CA SER A 6 12.26 19.60 -30.68
C SER A 6 12.35 18.08 -30.53
N ALA A 7 13.29 17.56 -29.73
CA ALA A 7 13.48 16.12 -29.57
C ALA A 7 12.42 15.49 -28.65
N LEU A 8 12.04 16.20 -27.58
CA LEU A 8 10.98 15.77 -26.67
C LEU A 8 9.61 15.81 -27.37
N ASP A 9 9.35 16.87 -28.14
CA ASP A 9 8.10 17.02 -28.89
C ASP A 9 7.98 15.98 -30.02
N ALA A 10 9.10 15.64 -30.67
CA ALA A 10 9.15 14.57 -31.66
C ALA A 10 8.90 13.20 -31.03
N LEU A 11 9.53 12.90 -29.88
CA LEU A 11 9.32 11.64 -29.15
C LEU A 11 7.88 11.50 -28.66
N ARG A 12 7.29 12.58 -28.17
CA ARG A 12 5.89 12.63 -27.71
C ARG A 12 4.91 12.39 -28.86
N SER A 13 5.17 13.03 -30.00
CA SER A 13 4.36 12.84 -31.22
C SER A 13 4.49 11.42 -31.76
N GLN A 14 5.68 10.83 -31.70
CA GLN A 14 5.95 9.46 -32.12
C GLN A 14 5.23 8.44 -31.22
N ALA A 15 5.26 8.63 -29.90
CA ALA A 15 4.53 7.80 -28.94
C ALA A 15 3.01 7.90 -29.13
N LEU A 16 2.47 9.10 -29.38
CA LEU A 16 1.05 9.32 -29.67
C LEU A 16 0.61 8.76 -31.03
N SER A 17 1.51 8.71 -32.01
CA SER A 17 1.26 8.17 -33.36
C SER A 17 1.35 6.65 -33.45
N TYR A 18 1.82 5.99 -32.39
CA TYR A 18 2.02 4.54 -32.37
C TYR A 18 0.66 3.83 -32.25
N THR A 19 0.14 3.35 -33.38
CA THR A 19 -1.09 2.54 -33.49
C THR A 19 -0.80 1.03 -33.47
N GLY A 20 0.37 0.63 -32.98
CA GLY A 20 0.70 -0.78 -32.77
C GLY A 20 -0.17 -1.35 -31.65
N ASN A 21 -0.69 -2.57 -31.86
CA ASN A 21 -1.55 -3.31 -30.94
C ASN A 21 -1.32 -2.90 -29.48
N GLU A 22 -2.34 -2.31 -28.85
CA GLU A 22 -2.33 -1.97 -27.42
C GLU A 22 -2.09 -3.26 -26.64
N GLU A 23 -0.83 -3.50 -26.32
CA GLU A 23 -0.43 -4.66 -25.53
C GLU A 23 -0.87 -4.37 -24.10
N ARG A 24 -1.77 -5.20 -23.58
CA ARG A 24 -2.33 -5.01 -22.24
C ARG A 24 -1.16 -4.99 -21.26
N VAL A 25 -0.99 -3.86 -20.57
CA VAL A 25 0.05 -3.71 -19.56
C VAL A 25 -0.15 -4.79 -18.50
N GLU A 26 0.82 -5.71 -18.41
CA GLU A 26 0.82 -6.77 -17.40
C GLU A 26 1.45 -6.26 -16.10
N VAL A 27 0.82 -6.58 -14.97
CA VAL A 27 1.32 -6.19 -13.66
C VAL A 27 2.39 -7.17 -13.20
N ASN A 28 3.62 -6.69 -13.03
CA ASN A 28 4.66 -7.44 -12.35
C ASN A 28 4.43 -7.40 -10.83
N GLN A 29 3.73 -8.40 -10.32
CA GLN A 29 3.30 -8.47 -8.91
C GLN A 29 4.45 -8.38 -7.91
N ARG A 30 5.62 -8.96 -8.20
CA ARG A 30 6.79 -8.87 -7.31
C ARG A 30 7.29 -7.44 -7.18
N HIS A 31 7.48 -6.76 -8.31
CA HIS A 31 7.90 -5.36 -8.31
C HIS A 31 6.86 -4.42 -7.69
N LEU A 32 5.56 -4.74 -7.82
CA LEU A 32 4.51 -4.00 -7.14
C LEU A 32 4.60 -4.16 -5.62
N ILE A 33 4.79 -5.39 -5.14
CA ILE A 33 5.00 -5.67 -3.71
C ILE A 33 6.24 -4.93 -3.21
N ASP A 34 7.36 -4.99 -3.94
CA ASP A 34 8.59 -4.31 -3.54
C ASP A 34 8.41 -2.79 -3.46
N LYS A 35 7.69 -2.19 -4.41
CA LYS A 35 7.33 -0.75 -4.36
C LYS A 35 6.46 -0.41 -3.14
N ILE A 36 5.49 -1.27 -2.84
CA ILE A 36 4.63 -1.10 -1.66
C ILE A 36 5.47 -1.18 -0.38
N LEU A 37 6.31 -2.21 -0.25
CA LEU A 37 7.18 -2.39 0.91
C LEU A 37 8.18 -1.24 1.07
N ALA A 38 8.75 -0.73 -0.03
CA ALA A 38 9.63 0.43 -0.01
C ALA A 38 8.93 1.70 0.50
N ARG A 39 7.62 1.84 0.26
CA ARG A 39 6.82 2.99 0.74
C ARG A 39 6.45 2.90 2.21
N TYR A 40 6.34 1.69 2.74
CA TYR A 40 6.16 1.40 4.16
C TYR A 40 7.50 1.17 4.90
N SER A 41 8.62 1.64 4.35
CA SER A 41 9.97 1.42 4.89
C SER A 41 10.26 2.18 6.19
N ALA A 42 9.48 3.22 6.49
CA ALA A 42 9.63 3.96 7.74
C ALA A 42 9.07 3.17 8.93
N GLU A 43 9.67 3.38 10.10
CA GLU A 43 9.24 2.68 11.31
C GLU A 43 7.77 2.97 11.64
N TYR A 44 7.08 1.91 12.05
CA TYR A 44 5.69 1.93 12.53
C TYR A 44 4.63 2.43 11.52
N VAL A 45 4.96 2.64 10.24
CA VAL A 45 3.98 3.13 9.25
C VAL A 45 2.78 2.20 9.15
N VAL A 46 3.02 0.89 9.14
CA VAL A 46 1.96 -0.13 9.10
C VAL A 46 0.93 0.07 10.23
N TYR A 47 1.38 0.37 11.44
CA TYR A 47 0.47 0.61 12.56
C TYR A 47 -0.34 1.89 12.39
N ARG A 48 0.26 2.96 11.84
CA ARG A 48 -0.46 4.22 11.58
C ARG A 48 -1.55 4.04 10.54
N GLU A 49 -1.30 3.29 9.48
CA GLU A 49 -2.32 2.99 8.46
C GLU A 49 -3.43 2.10 9.00
N LEU A 50 -3.08 1.08 9.80
CA LEU A 50 -4.09 0.22 10.45
C LEU A 50 -4.96 1.01 11.43
N MET A 51 -4.38 1.98 12.15
CA MET A 51 -5.13 2.90 13.01
C MET A 51 -6.06 3.82 12.20
N GLN A 52 -5.60 4.40 11.08
CA GLN A 52 -6.44 5.18 10.18
C GLN A 52 -7.61 4.36 9.63
N ASN A 53 -7.35 3.13 9.16
CA ASN A 53 -8.40 2.21 8.71
C ASN A 53 -9.41 1.88 9.83
N SER A 54 -8.96 1.85 11.08
CA SER A 54 -9.85 1.62 12.23
C SER A 54 -10.73 2.83 12.52
N ASP A 55 -10.17 4.04 12.41
CA ASP A 55 -10.91 5.30 12.55
C ASP A 55 -11.95 5.49 11.44
N ASP A 56 -11.58 5.21 10.19
CA ASP A 56 -12.49 5.17 9.04
C ASP A 56 -13.66 4.19 9.25
N ALA A 57 -13.40 3.07 9.94
CA ALA A 57 -14.40 2.11 10.34
C ALA A 57 -15.19 2.52 11.61
N CYS A 58 -15.00 3.75 12.12
CA CYS A 58 -15.60 4.27 13.35
C CYS A 58 -15.34 3.37 14.57
N SER A 59 -14.16 2.75 14.63
CA SER A 59 -13.75 1.91 15.76
C SER A 59 -13.64 2.74 17.04
N LYS A 60 -14.02 2.14 18.17
CA LYS A 60 -13.90 2.76 19.50
C LYS A 60 -12.62 2.34 20.23
N GLY A 61 -11.97 1.29 19.76
CA GLY A 61 -10.75 0.76 20.34
C GLY A 61 -9.99 -0.12 19.36
N VAL A 62 -8.68 -0.19 19.58
CA VAL A 62 -7.79 -1.07 18.83
C VAL A 62 -6.99 -1.91 19.82
N GLU A 63 -6.71 -3.16 19.46
CA GLU A 63 -5.87 -4.07 20.21
C GLU A 63 -4.74 -4.56 19.30
N ILE A 64 -3.51 -4.48 19.80
CA ILE A 64 -2.32 -5.00 19.11
C ILE A 64 -1.71 -6.08 20.00
N VAL A 65 -1.75 -7.32 19.54
CA VAL A 65 -1.22 -8.48 20.26
C VAL A 65 0.07 -8.93 19.57
N PHE A 66 1.15 -8.94 20.33
CA PHE A 66 2.45 -9.47 19.91
C PHE A 66 2.61 -10.89 20.44
N GLU A 67 2.64 -11.86 19.54
CA GLU A 67 2.95 -13.24 19.89
C GLU A 67 4.42 -13.50 19.63
N THR A 68 5.07 -14.18 20.57
CA THR A 68 6.52 -14.41 20.55
C THR A 68 6.82 -15.91 20.51
N ALA A 69 8.02 -16.27 20.03
CA ALA A 69 8.46 -17.66 19.93
C ALA A 69 8.60 -18.36 21.30
N SER A 70 8.77 -17.56 22.36
CA SER A 70 8.89 -18.02 23.74
C SER A 70 7.79 -17.37 24.55
N PRO A 71 6.54 -17.85 24.45
CA PRO A 71 5.47 -17.37 25.30
C PRO A 71 5.85 -17.66 26.75
N ASN A 72 6.02 -16.61 27.56
CA ASN A 72 6.40 -16.74 28.97
C ASN A 72 5.45 -17.72 29.66
N SER A 73 5.95 -18.88 30.06
CA SER A 73 5.14 -19.98 30.58
C SER A 73 4.77 -19.82 32.05
N SER A 74 5.32 -18.84 32.78
CA SER A 74 5.08 -18.67 34.23
C SER A 74 5.35 -17.28 34.82
N GLU A 75 5.64 -16.25 34.03
CA GLU A 75 5.92 -14.91 34.57
C GLU A 75 4.70 -13.98 34.46
N THR A 76 4.43 -13.20 35.52
CA THR A 76 3.39 -12.15 35.54
C THR A 76 3.69 -10.96 34.62
N VAL A 77 4.87 -10.95 34.00
CA VAL A 77 5.37 -9.85 33.17
C VAL A 77 5.80 -10.40 31.80
N PRO A 78 5.44 -9.75 30.68
CA PRO A 78 5.84 -10.20 29.36
C PRO A 78 7.33 -9.96 29.08
N ASN A 79 8.00 -10.93 28.46
CA ASN A 79 9.38 -10.78 27.98
C ASN A 79 9.42 -9.90 26.73
N LEU A 80 9.78 -8.63 26.91
CA LEU A 80 9.87 -7.65 25.82
C LEU A 80 11.07 -7.84 24.89
N SER A 81 12.02 -8.70 25.25
CA SER A 81 13.19 -9.05 24.44
C SER A 81 12.95 -10.28 23.56
N ALA A 82 11.81 -10.95 23.71
CA ALA A 82 11.49 -12.15 22.94
C ALA A 82 11.19 -11.79 21.47
N LYS A 83 11.68 -12.62 20.55
CA LYS A 83 11.42 -12.43 19.12
C LYS A 83 9.93 -12.60 18.83
N VAL A 84 9.32 -11.55 18.29
CA VAL A 84 7.94 -11.57 17.78
C VAL A 84 7.86 -12.48 16.55
N THR A 85 6.90 -13.40 16.57
CA THR A 85 6.62 -14.33 15.47
C THR A 85 5.37 -13.93 14.70
N ARG A 86 4.41 -13.29 15.37
CA ARG A 86 3.16 -12.83 14.76
C ARG A 86 2.65 -11.57 15.46
N VAL A 87 2.07 -10.68 14.67
CA VAL A 87 1.37 -9.49 15.16
C VAL A 87 -0.08 -9.62 14.75
N ILE A 88 -0.99 -9.52 15.72
CA ILE A 88 -2.43 -9.54 15.48
C ILE A 88 -2.94 -8.14 15.80
N PHE A 89 -3.58 -7.51 14.81
CA PHE A 89 -4.25 -6.23 14.97
C PHE A 89 -5.76 -6.45 14.95
N ARG A 90 -6.47 -5.92 15.95
CA ARG A 90 -7.93 -5.98 16.05
C ARG A 90 -8.49 -4.59 16.26
N ASN A 91 -9.67 -4.35 15.71
CA ASN A 91 -10.47 -3.16 15.98
C ASN A 91 -11.93 -3.58 16.14
N ASN A 92 -12.77 -2.73 16.72
CA ASN A 92 -14.19 -2.96 16.92
C ASN A 92 -15.06 -1.97 16.12
N GLY A 93 -14.56 -1.55 14.96
CA GLY A 93 -15.29 -0.74 14.00
C GLY A 93 -16.37 -1.53 13.26
N ILE A 94 -16.94 -0.92 12.24
CA ILE A 94 -17.92 -1.55 11.36
C ILE A 94 -17.31 -2.74 10.63
N ASP A 95 -18.10 -3.81 10.50
CA ASP A 95 -17.72 -4.97 9.70
C ASP A 95 -17.51 -4.56 8.23
N PHE A 96 -16.59 -5.26 7.56
CA PHE A 96 -16.33 -5.06 6.14
C PHE A 96 -17.60 -5.31 5.32
N ARG A 97 -17.99 -4.31 4.54
CA ARG A 97 -19.10 -4.42 3.59
C ARG A 97 -18.60 -5.03 2.27
N PRO A 98 -19.49 -5.50 1.38
CA PRO A 98 -19.09 -6.06 0.10
C PRO A 98 -18.19 -5.13 -0.73
N GLU A 99 -18.42 -3.82 -0.68
CA GLU A 99 -17.59 -2.80 -1.33
C GLU A 99 -16.16 -2.74 -0.78
N ASP A 100 -15.98 -2.90 0.54
CA ASP A 100 -14.68 -2.86 1.19
C ASP A 100 -13.84 -4.09 0.79
N TRP A 101 -14.49 -5.27 0.72
CA TRP A 101 -13.88 -6.49 0.17
C TRP A 101 -13.49 -6.35 -1.31
N ASN A 102 -14.33 -5.69 -2.10
CA ASN A 102 -14.03 -5.44 -3.51
C ASN A 102 -12.87 -4.44 -3.67
N ARG A 103 -12.76 -3.43 -2.79
CA ARG A 103 -11.65 -2.48 -2.78
C ARG A 103 -10.32 -3.18 -2.48
N LEU A 104 -10.28 -4.13 -1.54
CA LEU A 104 -9.09 -4.93 -1.25
C LEU A 104 -8.60 -5.71 -2.49
N LYS A 105 -9.52 -6.31 -3.24
CA LYS A 105 -9.19 -7.04 -4.48
C LYS A 105 -8.68 -6.11 -5.57
N LYS A 106 -9.30 -4.93 -5.74
CA LYS A 106 -8.90 -3.94 -6.77
C LYS A 106 -7.52 -3.35 -6.55
N ILE A 107 -7.07 -3.21 -5.30
CA ILE A 107 -5.69 -2.80 -5.00
C ILE A 107 -4.69 -3.86 -5.51
N ALA A 108 -5.06 -5.15 -5.46
CA ALA A 108 -4.25 -6.24 -5.98
C ALA A 108 -4.37 -6.42 -7.51
N GLU A 109 -5.47 -5.99 -8.12
CA GLU A 109 -5.69 -6.05 -9.58
C GLU A 109 -5.01 -4.91 -10.34
N GLY A 110 -4.56 -3.86 -9.64
CA GLY A 110 -4.04 -2.64 -10.28
C GLY A 110 -5.15 -1.82 -10.90
N ASN A 111 -4.99 -0.50 -10.91
CA ASN A 111 -6.03 0.40 -11.42
C ASN A 111 -6.06 0.31 -12.96
N PRO A 112 -7.18 -0.10 -13.59
CA PRO A 112 -7.28 -0.12 -15.06
C PRO A 112 -7.41 1.29 -15.67
N ASP A 113 -7.66 2.30 -14.84
CA ASP A 113 -7.80 3.70 -15.24
C ASP A 113 -6.70 4.56 -14.60
N GLU A 114 -5.84 5.17 -15.42
CA GLU A 114 -4.79 6.12 -15.00
C GLU A 114 -5.34 7.42 -14.38
N SER A 115 -6.65 7.69 -14.49
CA SER A 115 -7.25 8.99 -14.12
C SER A 115 -7.73 9.10 -12.66
N LYS A 116 -7.64 8.04 -11.85
CA LYS A 116 -8.12 8.08 -10.46
C LYS A 116 -6.98 7.96 -9.46
N TYR A 117 -6.64 9.11 -8.88
CA TYR A 117 -5.74 9.27 -7.76
C TYR A 117 -6.28 8.53 -6.52
N SER A 118 -5.94 7.26 -6.40
CA SER A 118 -6.01 6.52 -5.13
C SER A 118 -5.07 7.18 -4.12
N LEU A 119 -5.22 6.97 -2.81
CA LEU A 119 -4.27 7.47 -1.79
C LEU A 119 -2.81 7.03 -2.08
N PHE A 120 -2.63 5.97 -2.89
CA PHE A 120 -1.36 5.54 -3.50
C PHE A 120 -0.79 6.48 -4.57
N SER A 121 -1.52 7.50 -4.98
CA SER A 121 -1.21 8.47 -6.02
C SER A 121 -0.94 9.88 -5.45
N ILE A 122 -1.08 10.07 -4.13
CA ILE A 122 -1.02 11.39 -3.46
C ILE A 122 0.29 11.62 -2.69
N CYS A 123 1.43 11.11 -3.17
CA CYS A 123 2.71 11.76 -2.86
C CYS A 123 3.61 11.76 -4.09
N GLU A 124 3.23 12.52 -5.10
CA GLU A 124 4.21 13.19 -5.94
C GLU A 124 4.57 14.53 -5.26
N GLU A 125 5.48 14.48 -4.29
CA GLU A 125 6.43 15.55 -3.92
C GLU A 125 7.05 15.23 -2.54
N PRO A 126 8.33 14.83 -2.48
CA PRO A 126 9.11 15.00 -1.27
C PRO A 126 9.55 16.47 -1.16
N LEU A 127 9.39 17.08 0.01
CA LEU A 127 10.31 18.12 0.45
C LEU A 127 11.64 17.48 0.86
#